data_AF-A0A353WRU0-F1
#
_entry.id   AF-A0A353WRU0-F1
#
_cell.length_a   1.000
_cell.length_b   1.000
_cell.length_c   1.000
_cell.angle_alpha   90.00
_cell.angle_beta   90.00
_cell.angle_gamma   90.00
#
_symmetry.space_group_name_H-M   'P 1'
#
loop_
_entity.id
_entity.type
_entity.pdbx_description
1 polymer ?
#
loop_
_entity_poly.entity_id
_entity_poly.type
_entity_poly.pdbx_seq_one_letter_code
_entity_poly.pdbx_strand_id
1 'polypeptide(L)'
;MDVEHLYQMTDLWIYCSAYEGLPFGPIELQAASVPVIASDVITKEIDLGLGLVYFLSLDDAPEKWAELAVKTQKKQLPTDLIVKKFREHNFDIRQGVRRLEEIYSDSNRDEVNRDNNNPQD
;
A
#
# COMPACT_ATOMS: atom_id res chain seq x y z
N MET A 1 -12.73 -18.39 -8.52
CA MET A 1 -12.90 -17.51 -7.36
C MET A 1 -11.99 -16.33 -7.61
N ASP A 2 -12.55 -15.14 -7.60
CA ASP A 2 -11.80 -13.91 -7.85
C ASP A 2 -11.30 -13.31 -6.52
N VAL A 3 -10.24 -12.50 -6.56
CA VAL A 3 -9.47 -12.08 -5.39
C VAL A 3 -10.30 -11.22 -4.42
N GLU A 4 -11.19 -10.38 -4.95
CA GLU A 4 -12.08 -9.53 -4.17
C GLU A 4 -13.09 -10.34 -3.36
N HIS A 5 -13.59 -11.45 -3.90
CA HIS A 5 -14.48 -12.35 -3.16
C HIS A 5 -13.73 -13.01 -1.99
N LEU A 6 -12.46 -13.39 -2.20
CA LEU A 6 -11.62 -13.92 -1.13
C LEU A 6 -11.42 -12.89 -0.01
N TYR A 7 -11.12 -11.64 -0.35
CA TYR A 7 -10.96 -10.58 0.66
C TYR A 7 -12.24 -10.34 1.45
N GLN A 8 -13.40 -10.33 0.80
CA GLN A 8 -14.68 -10.16 1.50
C GLN A 8 -14.97 -11.29 2.49
N MET A 9 -14.59 -12.54 2.14
CA MET A 9 -14.76 -13.72 2.99
C MET A 9 -13.65 -13.91 4.04
N THR A 10 -12.61 -13.07 4.02
CA THR A 10 -11.48 -13.18 4.94
C THR A 10 -11.69 -12.29 6.17
N ASP A 11 -11.50 -12.84 7.36
CA ASP A 11 -11.57 -12.12 8.64
C ASP A 11 -10.25 -11.45 9.04
N LEU A 12 -9.13 -12.04 8.62
CA LEU A 12 -7.78 -11.61 8.95
C LEU A 12 -6.79 -12.18 7.92
N TRP A 13 -5.77 -11.41 7.56
CA TRP A 13 -4.65 -11.89 6.76
C TRP A 13 -3.35 -11.90 7.56
N ILE A 14 -2.55 -12.96 7.44
CA ILE A 14 -1.21 -13.06 8.04
C ILE A 14 -0.17 -13.01 6.92
N TYR A 15 0.79 -12.10 7.04
CA TYR A 15 1.76 -11.75 6.00
C TYR A 15 3.19 -11.89 6.53
N CYS A 16 3.67 -13.14 6.65
CA CYS A 16 4.99 -13.50 7.21
C CYS A 16 6.16 -13.38 6.19
N SER A 17 6.14 -12.38 5.32
CA SER A 17 7.20 -12.22 4.30
C SER A 17 8.52 -11.73 4.91
N ALA A 18 9.65 -12.27 4.43
CA ALA A 18 10.99 -11.81 4.78
C ALA A 18 11.48 -10.64 3.91
N TYR A 19 10.94 -10.51 2.71
CA TYR A 19 11.21 -9.40 1.80
C TYR A 19 10.00 -9.17 0.90
N GLU A 20 9.74 -7.90 0.58
CA GLU A 20 8.74 -7.49 -0.40
C GLU A 20 9.28 -6.30 -1.18
N GLY A 21 8.95 -6.22 -2.48
CA GLY A 21 9.26 -5.05 -3.30
C GLY A 21 8.33 -3.89 -2.94
N LEU A 22 7.10 -3.93 -3.45
CA LEU A 22 6.02 -3.06 -3.00
C LEU A 22 4.81 -3.95 -2.66
N PRO A 23 4.47 -4.15 -1.38
CA PRO A 23 3.42 -5.07 -0.99
C PRO A 23 2.04 -4.45 -1.24
N PHE A 24 1.54 -4.55 -2.47
CA PHE A 24 0.19 -4.09 -2.83
C PHE A 24 -0.91 -4.93 -2.17
N GLY A 25 -0.71 -6.24 -1.96
CA GLY A 25 -1.71 -7.11 -1.33
C GLY A 25 -2.18 -6.61 0.04
N PRO A 26 -1.28 -6.33 1.01
CA PRO A 26 -1.64 -5.70 2.29
C PRO A 26 -2.38 -4.36 2.17
N ILE A 27 -2.10 -3.58 1.12
CA ILE A 27 -2.80 -2.32 0.85
C ILE A 27 -4.23 -2.61 0.37
N GLU A 28 -4.42 -3.53 -0.59
CA GLU A 28 -5.74 -3.92 -1.08
C GLU A 28 -6.64 -4.51 0.01
N LEU A 29 -6.08 -5.31 0.91
CA LEU A 29 -6.79 -5.89 2.05
C LEU A 29 -7.42 -4.81 2.95
N GLN A 30 -6.71 -3.69 3.15
CA GLN A 30 -7.24 -2.55 3.89
C GLN A 30 -8.41 -1.87 3.16
N ALA A 31 -8.41 -1.85 1.82
CA ALA A 31 -9.57 -1.38 1.06
C ALA A 31 -10.82 -2.22 1.35
N ALA A 32 -10.63 -3.53 1.60
CA ALA A 32 -11.69 -4.46 1.99
C ALA A 32 -11.99 -4.48 3.50
N SER A 33 -11.41 -3.56 4.28
CA SER A 33 -11.49 -3.55 5.76
C SER A 33 -10.98 -4.84 6.42
N VAL A 34 -10.08 -5.57 5.76
CA VAL A 34 -9.47 -6.79 6.30
C VAL A 34 -8.22 -6.41 7.09
N PRO A 35 -8.14 -6.76 8.39
CA PRO A 35 -6.94 -6.55 9.17
C PRO A 35 -5.79 -7.46 8.68
N VAL A 36 -4.56 -6.95 8.79
CA VAL A 36 -3.34 -7.61 8.35
C VAL A 36 -2.35 -7.65 9.50
N ILE A 37 -1.84 -8.84 9.81
CA ILE A 37 -0.67 -9.01 10.69
C ILE A 37 0.52 -9.29 9.78
N ALA A 38 1.44 -8.34 9.69
CA ALA A 38 2.58 -8.39 8.82
C ALA A 38 3.89 -8.57 9.59
N SER A 39 4.89 -9.14 8.92
CA SER A 39 6.28 -9.10 9.35
C SER A 39 6.75 -7.66 9.51
N ASP A 40 7.50 -7.37 10.57
CA ASP A 40 8.05 -6.04 10.80
C ASP A 40 9.23 -5.69 9.88
N VAL A 41 9.76 -6.68 9.14
CA VAL A 41 10.84 -6.55 8.15
C VAL A 41 10.36 -5.94 6.84
N ILE A 42 9.08 -6.09 6.48
CA ILE A 42 8.54 -5.46 5.27
C ILE A 42 8.25 -3.97 5.50
N THR A 43 8.10 -3.23 4.39
CA THR A 43 7.92 -1.77 4.44
C THR A 43 6.72 -1.35 5.30
N LYS A 44 6.93 -0.34 6.14
CA LYS A 44 5.87 0.27 6.96
C LYS A 44 4.88 1.10 6.15
N GLU A 45 5.20 1.41 4.89
CA GLU A 45 4.33 2.15 3.97
C GLU A 45 3.01 1.44 3.68
N ILE A 46 2.91 0.14 3.98
CA ILE A 46 1.63 -0.58 3.87
C ILE A 46 0.59 -0.07 4.87
N ASP A 47 0.97 0.51 6.01
CA ASP A 47 -0.02 0.99 6.98
C ASP A 47 -0.56 2.37 6.57
N LEU A 48 -1.84 2.40 6.18
CA LEU A 48 -2.54 3.62 5.78
C LEU A 48 -3.16 4.38 6.97
N GLY A 49 -2.84 3.98 8.20
CA GLY A 49 -3.37 4.61 9.41
C GLY A 49 -4.86 4.33 9.61
N LEU A 50 -5.35 3.19 9.11
CA LEU A 50 -6.73 2.72 9.29
C LEU A 50 -6.90 1.88 10.57
N GLY A 51 -5.81 1.59 11.30
CA GLY A 51 -5.83 0.72 12.47
C GLY A 51 -6.10 -0.75 12.14
N LEU A 52 -5.76 -1.15 10.91
CA LEU A 52 -5.94 -2.50 10.39
C LEU A 52 -4.63 -3.28 10.27
N VAL A 53 -3.48 -2.61 10.34
CA VAL A 53 -2.18 -3.25 10.18
C VAL A 53 -1.49 -3.40 11.53
N TYR A 54 -0.98 -4.60 11.78
CA TYR A 54 -0.18 -4.94 12.95
C TYR A 54 1.15 -5.51 12.48
N PHE A 55 2.23 -5.23 13.21
CA PHE A 55 3.55 -5.74 12.88
C PHE A 55 4.06 -6.66 13.99
N LEU A 56 4.61 -7.81 13.59
CA LEU A 56 5.31 -8.75 14.47
C LEU A 56 6.66 -9.11 13.87
N SER A 57 7.63 -9.45 14.72
CA SER A 57 8.93 -9.90 14.26
C SER A 57 8.84 -11.32 13.71
N LEU A 58 9.62 -11.64 12.68
CA LEU A 58 9.76 -13.03 12.22
C LEU A 58 10.47 -13.92 13.25
N ASP A 59 11.21 -13.32 14.18
CA ASP A 59 11.83 -14.03 15.30
C ASP A 59 10.86 -14.24 16.48
N ASP A 60 9.66 -13.65 16.43
CA ASP A 60 8.62 -13.92 17.43
C ASP A 60 8.09 -15.35 17.29
N ALA A 61 7.82 -15.99 18.44
CA ALA A 61 7.28 -17.33 18.48
C ALA A 61 5.90 -17.40 17.76
N PRO A 62 5.60 -18.47 17.01
CA PRO A 62 4.32 -18.63 16.31
C PRO A 62 3.08 -18.45 17.20
N GLU A 63 3.20 -18.77 18.50
CA GLU A 63 2.16 -18.57 19.50
C GLU A 63 1.77 -17.09 19.64
N LYS A 64 2.74 -16.18 19.56
CA LYS A 64 2.47 -14.73 19.61
C LYS A 64 1.67 -14.27 18.40
N TRP A 65 1.98 -14.81 17.21
CA TRP A 65 1.22 -14.56 15.99
C TRP A 65 -0.21 -15.08 16.11
N ALA A 66 -0.37 -16.32 16.59
CA ALA A 66 -1.67 -16.95 16.80
C ALA A 66 -2.52 -16.18 17.84
N GLU A 67 -1.92 -15.77 18.96
CA GLU A 67 -2.59 -14.98 19.97
C GLU A 67 -3.09 -13.65 19.43
N LEU A 68 -2.27 -12.94 18.67
CA LEU A 68 -2.68 -11.68 18.04
C LEU A 68 -3.78 -11.94 17.01
N ALA A 69 -3.67 -13.00 16.22
CA ALA A 69 -4.67 -13.37 15.22
C ALA A 69 -6.05 -13.62 15.85
N VAL A 70 -6.11 -14.40 16.93
CA VAL A 70 -7.37 -14.69 17.64
C VAL A 70 -7.96 -13.44 18.31
N LYS A 71 -7.11 -12.51 18.78
CA LYS A 71 -7.57 -11.25 19.39
C LYS A 71 -8.01 -10.21 18.36
N THR A 72 -7.56 -10.34 17.12
CA THR A 72 -7.86 -9.38 16.04
C THR A 72 -9.23 -9.67 15.45
N GLN A 73 -10.08 -8.65 15.37
CA GLN A 73 -11.41 -8.76 14.78
C GLN A 73 -11.53 -7.84 13.57
N LYS A 74 -12.12 -8.37 12.49
CA LYS A 74 -12.53 -7.58 11.33
C LYS A 74 -13.53 -6.52 11.77
N LYS A 75 -13.27 -5.27 11.39
CA LYS A 75 -14.18 -4.15 11.62
C LYS A 75 -14.48 -3.50 10.29
N GLN A 76 -15.75 -3.42 9.92
CA GLN A 76 -16.13 -2.70 8.72
C GLN A 76 -15.88 -1.21 8.93
N LEU A 77 -15.01 -0.61 8.11
CA LEU A 77 -14.74 0.81 8.15
C LEU A 77 -15.64 1.55 7.15
N PRO A 78 -15.97 2.84 7.40
CA PRO A 78 -16.70 3.65 6.43
C PRO A 78 -15.90 3.82 5.13
N THR A 79 -16.55 3.62 3.99
CA THR A 79 -15.91 3.73 2.67
C THR A 79 -15.24 5.09 2.44
N ASP A 80 -15.86 6.18 2.88
CA ASP A 80 -15.31 7.53 2.72
C ASP A 80 -13.99 7.72 3.49
N LEU A 81 -13.86 7.08 4.66
CA LEU A 81 -12.63 7.08 5.44
C LEU A 81 -11.52 6.33 4.71
N ILE A 82 -11.83 5.13 4.18
CA ILE A 82 -10.88 4.32 3.41
C ILE A 82 -10.38 5.12 2.21
N VAL A 83 -11.29 5.64 1.38
CA VAL A 83 -10.95 6.42 0.18
C VAL A 83 -10.09 7.63 0.54
N LYS A 84 -10.41 8.32 1.64
CA LYS A 84 -9.60 9.45 2.14
C LYS A 84 -8.18 9.01 2.49
N LYS A 85 -8.01 7.91 3.24
CA LYS A 85 -6.69 7.39 3.61
C LYS A 85 -5.85 6.96 2.42
N PHE A 86 -6.43 6.29 1.44
CA PHE A 86 -5.73 5.94 0.20
C PHE A 86 -5.21 7.18 -0.54
N ARG A 87 -6.02 8.24 -0.63
CA ARG A 87 -5.60 9.52 -1.25
C ARG A 87 -4.52 10.25 -0.46
N GLU A 88 -4.58 10.24 0.87
CA GLU A 88 -3.55 10.83 1.74
C GLU A 88 -2.19 10.15 1.53
N HIS A 89 -2.20 8.84 1.25
CA HIS A 89 -1.00 8.03 1.02
C HIS A 89 -0.62 7.87 -0.47
N ASN A 90 -1.24 8.64 -1.38
CA ASN A 90 -0.97 8.62 -2.83
C ASN A 90 -1.28 7.29 -3.56
N PHE A 91 -2.20 6.49 -3.03
CA PHE A 91 -2.70 5.25 -3.66
C PHE A 91 -4.00 5.47 -4.47
N ASP A 92 -4.25 6.69 -4.95
CA ASP A 92 -5.33 7.00 -5.89
C ASP A 92 -4.77 7.06 -7.33
N ILE A 93 -5.37 6.27 -8.23
CA ILE A 93 -4.92 6.19 -9.63
C ILE A 93 -4.89 7.55 -10.32
N ARG A 94 -5.80 8.47 -9.98
CA ARG A 94 -5.83 9.80 -10.60
C ARG A 94 -4.66 10.66 -10.12
N GLN A 95 -4.23 10.50 -8.86
CA GLN A 95 -2.99 11.14 -8.38
C GLN A 95 -1.76 10.53 -9.08
N GLY A 96 -1.73 9.20 -9.22
CA GLY A 96 -0.66 8.51 -9.94
C GLY A 96 -0.51 8.97 -11.39
N VAL A 97 -1.64 9.06 -12.13
CA VAL A 97 -1.64 9.55 -13.51
C VAL A 97 -1.12 10.99 -13.60
N ARG A 98 -1.61 11.91 -12.76
CA ARG A 98 -1.11 13.31 -12.75
C ARG A 98 0.38 13.40 -12.47
N ARG A 99 0.87 12.63 -11.50
CA ARG A 99 2.31 12.58 -11.18
C ARG A 99 3.14 12.09 -12.37
N LEU A 100 2.65 11.08 -13.10
CA LEU A 100 3.32 10.61 -14.30
C LEU A 100 3.29 11.68 -15.40
N GLU A 101 2.14 12.33 -15.63
CA GLU A 101 2.00 13.43 -16.60
C GLU A 101 3.01 14.55 -16.32
N GLU A 102 3.19 14.94 -15.05
CA GLU A 102 4.19 15.94 -14.63
C GLU A 102 5.62 15.50 -14.98
N ILE A 103 6.02 14.28 -14.60
CA ILE A 103 7.37 13.73 -14.86
C ILE A 103 7.68 13.71 -16.36
N TYR A 104 6.75 13.24 -17.19
CA TYR A 104 6.94 13.20 -18.64
C TYR A 104 6.90 14.59 -19.28
N SER A 105 6.11 15.52 -18.73
CA SER A 105 6.03 16.90 -19.24
C SER A 105 7.29 17.71 -18.93
N ASP A 106 7.88 17.52 -17.76
CA ASP A 106 9.13 18.19 -17.37
C ASP A 106 10.34 17.63 -18.14
N SER A 107 10.36 16.32 -18.42
CA SER A 107 11.40 15.71 -19.26
C SER A 107 11.43 16.30 -20.68
N ASN A 108 10.27 16.68 -21.21
CA ASN A 108 10.15 17.30 -22.53
C ASN A 108 10.63 18.77 -22.55
N ARG A 109 10.67 19.45 -21.39
CA ARG A 109 11.20 20.81 -21.26
C ARG A 109 12.73 20.85 -21.20
N ASP A 110 13.35 19.81 -20.64
CA ASP A 110 14.80 19.72 -20.55
C ASP A 110 15.48 19.38 -21.89
N GLU A 111 14.80 18.67 -22.80
CA GLU A 111 15.28 18.45 -24.18
C GLU A 111 15.19 19.73 -25.02
N VAL A 112 14.06 20.44 -24.96
CA VAL A 112 13.85 21.70 -25.72
C VAL A 112 14.80 22.82 -25.28
N ASN A 113 15.18 22.87 -24.00
CA ASN A 113 16.15 23.86 -23.49
C ASN A 113 17.61 23.53 -23.86
N ARG A 114 17.95 22.27 -24.15
CA ARG A 114 19.29 21.89 -24.62
C ARG A 114 19.50 22.26 -26.09
N ASP A 115 18.47 22.09 -26.92
CA ASP A 115 18.54 22.45 -28.35
C ASP A 115 18.59 23.96 -28.60
N ASN A 116 17.97 24.77 -27.73
CA ASN A 116 17.96 26.24 -27.85
C ASN A 116 19.26 26.93 -27.37
N ASN A 117 20.19 26.20 -26.74
CA ASN A 117 21.43 26.76 -26.18
C ASN A 117 22.69 26.38 -26.97
N ASN A 118 22.56 25.82 -28.18
CA ASN A 118 23.69 25.58 -29.07
C ASN A 118 23.79 26.73 -30.09
N PRO A 119 24.76 27.66 -29.97
CA PRO A 119 25.00 28.65 -31.01
C PRO A 119 25.45 27.91 -32.27
N GLN A 120 24.73 28.11 -33.38
CA GLN A 120 25.23 27.71 -34.69
C GLN A 120 26.42 28.62 -35.04
N ASP A 121 27.62 28.03 -35.10
CA ASP A 121 28.81 28.62 -35.73
C ASP A 121 28.62 28.79 -37.26
#